data_AF-A0A7Y9XVK1-F1
#
_entry.id   AF-A0A7Y9XVK1-F1
#
_cell.length_a   1.000
_cell.length_b   1.000
_cell.length_c   1.000
_cell.angle_alpha   90.00
_cell.angle_beta   90.00
_cell.angle_gamma   90.00
#
_symmetry.space_group_name_H-M   'P 1'
#
loop_
_entity.id
_entity.type
_entity.pdbx_description
1 polymer ?
#
loop_
_entity_poly.entity_id
_entity_poly.type
_entity_poly.pdbx_seq_one_letter_code
_entity_poly.pdbx_strand_id
1 'polypeptide(L)'
;MSDKTPKPGWYAVLKGEPIDLALWREALSEPFEPVALEGPNGETLLRCREGHAASEGEEIREHAIERIALVNGALRLAKAARPVEFGGLVRYSEDGRAHHYVWAGPDVIELRAIMMSPTLTVLGPDGTPLPPAEPMPSPAQALLGCADGSDQVADVLYYAGRSDSWFEIYKCIEALRTLAARQGAKLSDLAQQSGVPLNKLQRSANHYRHNNRRDPFKPMPLAEAKSHLVNLARKVLEER
;
A
#
# COMPACT_ATOMS: atom_id res chain seq x y z
N MET A 1 17.71 -7.45 21.32
CA MET A 1 16.68 -8.47 21.04
C MET A 1 15.34 -7.75 21.15
N SER A 2 14.74 -7.31 20.05
CA SER A 2 13.36 -6.81 20.12
C SER A 2 12.45 -7.99 20.36
N ASP A 3 11.61 -7.87 21.37
CA ASP A 3 10.53 -8.80 21.67
C ASP A 3 9.68 -8.98 20.40
N LYS A 4 9.72 -10.20 19.83
CA LYS A 4 8.99 -10.54 18.59
C LYS A 4 7.51 -10.82 18.86
N THR A 5 7.07 -10.69 20.11
CA THR A 5 5.71 -11.00 20.49
C THR A 5 4.78 -9.87 20.04
N PRO A 6 3.72 -10.15 19.26
CA PRO A 6 2.74 -9.14 18.90
C PRO A 6 2.15 -8.51 20.17
N LYS A 7 2.08 -7.16 20.18
CA LYS A 7 1.43 -6.42 21.27
C LYS A 7 -0.08 -6.75 21.28
N PRO A 8 -0.78 -6.62 22.42
CA PRO A 8 -2.24 -6.79 22.44
C PRO A 8 -2.93 -5.88 21.42
N GLY A 9 -4.00 -6.37 20.81
CA GLY A 9 -4.78 -5.64 19.82
C GLY A 9 -5.07 -6.44 18.55
N TRP A 10 -5.65 -5.75 17.58
CA TRP A 10 -6.06 -6.32 16.30
C TRP A 10 -4.99 -6.17 15.22
N TYR A 11 -4.87 -7.20 14.40
CA TYR A 11 -3.95 -7.27 13.27
C TYR A 11 -4.66 -7.85 12.06
N ALA A 12 -4.37 -7.30 10.89
CA ALA A 12 -4.73 -7.92 9.63
C ALA A 12 -3.64 -8.90 9.19
N VAL A 13 -4.04 -10.11 8.83
CA VAL A 13 -3.15 -11.09 8.20
C VAL A 13 -3.01 -10.72 6.74
N LEU A 14 -1.78 -10.62 6.24
CA LEU A 14 -1.50 -10.30 4.84
C LEU A 14 -1.23 -11.57 4.04
N LYS A 15 -1.74 -11.62 2.80
CA LYS A 15 -1.48 -12.67 1.82
C LYS A 15 -0.84 -12.06 0.57
N GLY A 16 0.14 -12.74 -0.01
CA GLY A 16 0.80 -12.26 -1.21
C GLY A 16 2.10 -13.01 -1.46
N GLU A 17 2.82 -12.57 -2.49
CA GLU A 17 4.13 -13.13 -2.81
C GLU A 17 5.13 -12.86 -1.68
N PRO A 18 5.97 -13.83 -1.29
CA PRO A 18 6.90 -13.68 -0.16
C PRO A 18 7.83 -12.48 -0.27
N ILE A 19 8.26 -12.15 -1.50
CA ILE A 19 9.12 -10.99 -1.74
C ILE A 19 8.39 -9.67 -1.44
N ASP A 20 7.11 -9.56 -1.79
CA ASP A 20 6.30 -8.38 -1.50
C ASP A 20 5.98 -8.28 -0.01
N LEU A 21 5.68 -9.40 0.66
CA LEU A 21 5.50 -9.43 2.12
C LEU A 21 6.78 -9.04 2.88
N ALA A 22 7.97 -9.39 2.36
CA ALA A 22 9.24 -8.92 2.91
C ALA A 22 9.41 -7.40 2.74
N LEU A 23 9.06 -6.85 1.57
CA LEU A 23 9.09 -5.40 1.33
C LEU A 23 8.15 -4.64 2.28
N TRP A 24 6.98 -5.21 2.59
CA TRP A 24 6.06 -4.65 3.59
C TRP A 24 6.70 -4.57 4.97
N ARG A 25 7.29 -5.68 5.47
CA ARG A 25 7.95 -5.71 6.79
C ARG A 25 9.17 -4.80 6.86
N GLU A 26 9.93 -4.69 5.79
CA GLU A 26 11.09 -3.81 5.70
C GLU A 26 10.66 -2.32 5.73
N ALA A 27 9.57 -1.98 5.03
CA ALA A 27 9.15 -0.60 4.88
C ALA A 27 8.24 -0.09 6.01
N LEU A 28 7.58 -0.98 6.76
CA LEU A 28 6.56 -0.61 7.75
C LEU A 28 7.03 -1.02 9.15
N SER A 29 7.84 -0.18 9.77
CA SER A 29 8.44 -0.46 11.08
C SER A 29 8.12 0.63 12.11
N GLU A 30 8.19 0.25 13.39
CA GLU A 30 8.10 1.20 14.50
C GLU A 30 9.21 2.26 14.40
N PRO A 31 8.96 3.51 14.84
CA PRO A 31 7.80 3.99 15.60
C PRO A 31 6.62 4.49 14.76
N PHE A 32 6.67 4.35 13.43
CA PHE A 32 5.67 4.91 12.52
C PHE A 32 4.58 3.89 12.19
N GLU A 33 3.37 4.38 11.94
CA GLU A 33 2.23 3.54 11.58
C GLU A 33 1.96 3.61 10.06
N PRO A 34 1.40 2.53 9.46
CA PRO A 34 1.17 1.22 10.06
C PRO A 34 2.48 0.44 10.22
N VAL A 35 2.44 -0.65 10.98
CA VAL A 35 3.58 -1.55 11.23
C VAL A 35 3.28 -2.92 10.65
N ALA A 36 4.19 -3.46 9.84
CA ALA A 36 4.14 -4.86 9.40
C ALA A 36 5.21 -5.68 10.13
N LEU A 37 4.80 -6.80 10.70
CA LEU A 37 5.70 -7.70 11.45
C LEU A 37 5.42 -9.16 11.13
N GLU A 38 6.38 -10.02 11.48
CA GLU A 38 6.20 -11.47 11.42
C GLU A 38 5.44 -11.94 12.66
N GLY A 39 4.32 -12.60 12.46
CA GLY A 39 3.56 -13.26 13.50
C GLY A 39 4.23 -14.55 13.99
N PRO A 40 3.75 -15.12 15.11
CA PRO A 40 4.35 -16.32 15.71
C PRO A 40 4.33 -17.57 14.81
N ASN A 41 3.41 -17.64 13.85
CA ASN A 41 3.28 -18.77 12.92
C ASN A 41 3.94 -18.48 11.56
N GLY A 42 4.72 -17.41 11.45
CA GLY A 42 5.37 -16.98 10.21
C GLY A 42 4.46 -16.22 9.25
N GLU A 43 3.23 -15.90 9.66
CA GLU A 43 2.34 -15.01 8.92
C GLU A 43 2.86 -13.57 8.93
N THR A 44 2.53 -12.77 7.92
CA THR A 44 2.80 -11.32 7.99
C THR A 44 1.57 -10.60 8.53
N LEU A 45 1.75 -9.87 9.62
CA LEU A 45 0.70 -9.13 10.32
C LEU A 45 0.86 -7.64 10.08
N LEU A 46 -0.24 -6.96 9.77
CA LEU A 46 -0.32 -5.50 9.71
C LEU A 46 -1.05 -5.00 10.96
N ARG A 47 -0.37 -4.15 11.73
CA ARG A 47 -0.96 -3.37 12.82
C ARG A 47 -1.27 -1.97 12.33
N CYS A 48 -2.47 -1.51 12.65
CA CYS A 48 -2.91 -0.13 12.43
C CYS A 48 -3.47 0.42 13.73
N ARG A 49 -3.10 1.66 14.09
CA ARG A 49 -3.58 2.35 15.29
C ARG A 49 -5.11 2.40 15.41
N GLU A 50 -5.81 2.55 14.29
CA GLU A 50 -7.27 2.74 14.22
C GLU A 50 -8.06 1.48 14.64
N GLY A 51 -7.44 0.30 14.65
CA GLY A 51 -8.10 -0.95 15.06
C GLY A 51 -8.22 -1.18 16.56
N HIS A 52 -7.73 -0.26 17.42
CA HIS A 52 -7.79 -0.44 18.88
C HIS A 52 -9.15 -0.06 19.51
N ALA A 53 -9.97 0.77 18.84
CA ALA A 53 -11.24 1.26 19.41
C ALA A 53 -12.47 0.44 18.99
N ALA A 54 -12.40 -0.28 17.86
CA ALA A 54 -13.52 -1.08 17.35
C ALA A 54 -13.64 -2.40 18.14
N SER A 55 -14.86 -2.72 18.59
CA SER A 55 -15.18 -3.94 19.32
C SER A 55 -15.59 -5.11 18.43
N GLU A 56 -15.88 -4.85 17.14
CA GLU A 56 -16.49 -5.82 16.22
C GLU A 56 -15.57 -6.16 15.04
N GLY A 57 -15.40 -7.45 14.77
CA GLY A 57 -14.43 -7.94 13.78
C GLY A 57 -14.75 -7.56 12.32
N GLU A 58 -16.00 -7.25 11.99
CA GLU A 58 -16.38 -6.85 10.62
C GLU A 58 -15.97 -5.40 10.31
N GLU A 59 -16.19 -4.47 11.24
CA GLU A 59 -15.74 -3.08 11.12
C GLU A 59 -14.20 -3.01 10.96
N ILE A 60 -13.49 -3.81 11.75
CA ILE A 60 -12.02 -3.91 11.67
C ILE A 60 -11.58 -4.50 10.33
N ARG A 61 -12.35 -5.44 9.79
CA ARG A 61 -12.06 -6.04 8.49
C ARG A 61 -12.22 -5.00 7.37
N GLU A 62 -13.29 -4.23 7.36
CA GLU A 62 -13.52 -3.18 6.35
C GLU A 62 -12.39 -2.14 6.40
N HIS A 63 -12.05 -1.64 7.59
CA HIS A 63 -10.93 -0.73 7.77
C HIS A 63 -9.59 -1.34 7.38
N ALA A 64 -9.35 -2.62 7.69
CA ALA A 64 -8.14 -3.30 7.28
C ALA A 64 -8.02 -3.41 5.74
N ILE A 65 -9.12 -3.72 5.05
CA ILE A 65 -9.14 -3.81 3.57
C ILE A 65 -8.81 -2.45 2.95
N GLU A 66 -9.44 -1.38 3.44
CA GLU A 66 -9.17 -0.02 2.97
C GLU A 66 -7.73 0.39 3.25
N ARG A 67 -7.23 0.12 4.46
CA ARG A 67 -5.87 0.47 4.83
C ARG A 67 -4.84 -0.32 4.04
N ILE A 68 -5.07 -1.61 3.79
CA ILE A 68 -4.21 -2.43 2.91
C ILE A 68 -4.17 -1.84 1.50
N ALA A 69 -5.29 -1.35 0.96
CA ALA A 69 -5.32 -0.69 -0.35
C ALA A 69 -4.44 0.58 -0.37
N LEU A 70 -4.50 1.42 0.68
CA LEU A 70 -3.64 2.59 0.80
C LEU A 70 -2.16 2.23 0.87
N VAL A 71 -1.81 1.22 1.67
CA VAL A 71 -0.42 0.78 1.85
C VAL A 71 0.11 0.13 0.56
N ASN A 72 -0.71 -0.63 -0.15
CA ASN A 72 -0.38 -1.13 -1.49
C ASN A 72 -0.05 0.03 -2.44
N GLY A 73 -0.85 1.09 -2.45
CA GLY A 73 -0.58 2.30 -3.22
C GLY A 73 0.76 2.94 -2.86
N ALA A 74 1.01 3.14 -1.56
CA ALA A 74 2.24 3.74 -1.06
C ALA A 74 3.48 2.91 -1.41
N LEU A 75 3.45 1.59 -1.18
CA LEU A 75 4.58 0.70 -1.47
C LEU A 75 4.79 0.48 -2.96
N ARG A 76 3.73 0.51 -3.76
CA ARG A 76 3.87 0.48 -5.22
C ARG A 76 4.57 1.72 -5.74
N LEU A 77 4.25 2.90 -5.19
CA LEU A 77 4.90 4.15 -5.58
C LEU A 77 6.35 4.23 -5.09
N ALA A 78 6.61 3.80 -3.84
CA ALA A 78 7.91 3.88 -3.20
C ALA A 78 8.89 2.79 -3.66
N LYS A 79 8.41 1.55 -3.81
CA LYS A 79 9.24 0.35 -4.01
C LYS A 79 8.82 -0.54 -5.18
N ALA A 80 7.80 -0.14 -5.96
CA ALA A 80 7.23 -0.96 -7.04
C ALA A 80 6.73 -2.34 -6.56
N ALA A 81 6.36 -2.46 -5.29
CA ALA A 81 5.80 -3.68 -4.73
C ALA A 81 4.49 -4.07 -5.43
N ARG A 82 4.24 -5.37 -5.55
CA ARG A 82 2.94 -5.88 -6.00
C ARG A 82 1.92 -5.79 -4.87
N PRO A 83 0.63 -5.70 -5.19
CA PRO A 83 -0.41 -5.69 -4.18
C PRO A 83 -0.39 -6.96 -3.32
N VAL A 84 -0.55 -6.80 -2.02
CA VAL A 84 -0.89 -7.88 -1.08
C VAL A 84 -2.38 -7.78 -0.74
N GLU A 85 -2.95 -8.90 -0.32
CA GLU A 85 -4.37 -9.06 -0.04
C GLU A 85 -4.64 -9.23 1.44
N PHE A 86 -5.88 -8.94 1.82
CA PHE A 86 -6.40 -9.24 3.15
C PHE A 86 -6.61 -10.75 3.30
N GLY A 87 -5.96 -11.35 4.29
CA GLY A 87 -6.03 -12.78 4.58
C GLY A 87 -6.95 -13.19 5.73
N GLY A 88 -7.29 -12.24 6.61
CA GLY A 88 -8.06 -12.47 7.83
C GLY A 88 -7.67 -11.49 8.94
N LEU A 89 -8.26 -11.65 10.12
CA LEU A 89 -7.83 -10.93 11.32
C LEU A 89 -7.28 -11.87 12.37
N VAL A 90 -6.37 -11.35 13.19
CA VAL A 90 -6.00 -11.95 14.46
C VAL A 90 -6.06 -10.88 15.55
N ARG A 91 -6.65 -11.22 16.69
CA ARG A 91 -6.63 -10.40 17.89
C ARG A 91 -5.73 -11.06 18.93
N TYR A 92 -4.73 -10.33 19.40
CA TYR A 92 -3.94 -10.72 20.57
C TYR A 92 -4.55 -10.09 21.82
N SER A 93 -4.87 -10.91 22.83
CA SER A 93 -5.29 -10.43 24.15
C SER A 93 -4.08 -10.05 25.01
N GLU A 94 -4.34 -9.41 26.16
CA GLU A 94 -3.28 -9.01 27.11
C GLU A 94 -2.47 -10.18 27.67
N ASP A 95 -3.06 -11.37 27.71
CA ASP A 95 -2.39 -12.62 28.10
C ASP A 95 -1.62 -13.30 26.95
N GLY A 96 -1.55 -12.66 25.78
CA GLY A 96 -0.84 -13.14 24.60
C GLY A 96 -1.57 -14.19 23.77
N ARG A 97 -2.83 -14.53 24.10
CA ARG A 97 -3.61 -15.48 23.28
C ARG A 97 -4.07 -14.85 21.97
N ALA A 98 -4.03 -15.63 20.90
CA ALA A 98 -4.48 -15.23 19.57
C ALA A 98 -5.90 -15.74 19.28
N HIS A 99 -6.79 -14.84 18.87
CA HIS A 99 -8.12 -15.14 18.34
C HIS A 99 -8.13 -14.86 16.84
N HIS A 100 -8.25 -15.91 16.02
CA HIS A 100 -8.25 -15.79 14.56
C HIS A 100 -9.68 -15.68 14.01
N TYR A 101 -9.88 -14.75 13.09
CA TYR A 101 -11.12 -14.53 12.37
C TYR A 101 -10.83 -14.68 10.88
N VAL A 102 -11.44 -15.69 10.26
CA VAL A 102 -11.26 -16.00 8.84
C VAL A 102 -12.64 -16.05 8.21
N TRP A 103 -12.79 -15.39 7.05
CA TRP A 103 -14.02 -15.39 6.28
C TRP A 103 -13.87 -16.38 5.12
N ALA A 104 -14.77 -17.35 5.04
CA ALA A 104 -14.75 -18.36 3.99
C ALA A 104 -15.17 -17.72 2.65
N GLY A 105 -14.20 -17.54 1.75
CA GLY A 105 -14.41 -17.33 0.32
C GLY A 105 -14.05 -18.59 -0.49
N PRO A 106 -14.37 -18.64 -1.79
CA PRO A 106 -14.18 -19.83 -2.63
C PRO A 106 -12.71 -20.23 -2.87
N ASP A 107 -11.72 -19.38 -2.55
CA ASP A 107 -10.30 -19.66 -2.77
C ASP A 107 -9.52 -19.81 -1.44
N VAL A 108 -8.72 -20.87 -1.42
CA VAL A 108 -8.26 -21.66 -0.27
C VAL A 108 -7.26 -20.95 0.66
N ILE A 109 -7.26 -21.38 1.93
CA ILE A 109 -6.24 -21.11 2.93
C ILE A 109 -5.00 -21.95 2.63
N GLU A 110 -3.92 -21.34 2.15
CA GLU A 110 -2.57 -21.92 2.22
C GLU A 110 -1.65 -20.98 3.01
N LEU A 111 -1.13 -21.49 4.14
CA LEU A 111 -0.10 -20.84 4.96
C LEU A 111 1.20 -21.64 4.76
N ARG A 112 2.20 -21.04 4.10
CA ARG A 112 3.57 -21.58 4.04
C ARG A 112 4.56 -20.57 4.61
N ALA A 113 5.33 -21.02 5.58
CA ALA A 113 6.37 -20.26 6.27
C ALA A 113 7.61 -20.08 5.38
N ILE A 114 8.17 -18.86 5.36
CA ILE A 114 9.51 -18.59 4.82
C ILE A 114 10.27 -17.71 5.81
N MET A 115 11.38 -18.24 6.32
CA MET A 115 12.36 -17.53 7.16
C MET A 115 13.34 -16.72 6.30
N MET A 116 13.57 -15.46 6.67
CA MET A 116 14.88 -14.84 6.98
C MET A 116 14.79 -13.30 6.86
N SER A 117 15.39 -12.59 7.82
CA SER A 117 15.86 -11.22 7.65
C SER A 117 17.15 -11.04 8.46
N PRO A 118 18.25 -10.57 7.84
CA PRO A 118 19.45 -10.22 8.58
C PRO A 118 19.29 -8.84 9.23
N THR A 119 19.75 -8.70 10.47
CA THR A 119 20.00 -7.39 11.08
C THR A 119 21.40 -6.94 10.67
N LEU A 120 21.50 -5.79 9.99
CA LEU A 120 22.77 -5.21 9.58
C LEU A 120 23.28 -4.27 10.68
N THR A 121 24.46 -4.54 11.23
CA THR A 121 25.14 -3.63 12.17
C THR A 121 26.19 -2.85 11.40
N VAL A 122 26.04 -1.52 11.35
CA VAL A 122 27.02 -0.63 10.73
C VAL A 122 28.08 -0.27 11.77
N LEU A 123 29.33 -0.63 11.47
CA LEU A 123 30.49 -0.27 12.28
C LEU A 123 31.11 1.03 11.74
N GLY A 124 31.45 1.94 12.65
CA GLY A 124 32.21 3.16 12.35
C GLY A 124 33.67 2.86 11.99
N PRO A 125 34.44 3.88 11.57
CA PRO A 125 35.84 3.73 11.16
C PRO A 125 36.76 3.17 12.26
N ASP A 126 36.33 3.24 13.51
CA ASP A 126 37.00 2.74 14.72
C ASP A 126 36.53 1.34 15.15
N GLY A 127 35.65 0.69 14.36
CA GLY A 127 35.07 -0.60 14.68
C GLY A 127 33.98 -0.56 15.75
N THR A 128 33.53 0.63 16.17
CA THR A 128 32.42 0.77 17.13
C THR A 128 31.07 0.83 16.41
N PRO A 129 29.99 0.23 16.95
CA PRO A 129 28.66 0.40 16.39
C PRO A 129 28.26 1.88 16.45
N LEU A 130 27.92 2.47 15.30
CA LEU A 130 27.36 3.82 15.30
C LEU A 130 26.03 3.80 16.07
N PRO A 131 25.73 4.82 16.90
CA PRO A 131 24.41 4.93 17.50
C PRO A 131 23.36 4.90 16.38
N PRO A 132 22.25 4.17 16.57
CA PRO A 132 21.22 4.10 15.54
C PRO A 132 20.76 5.53 15.23
N ALA A 133 20.78 5.90 13.94
CA ALA A 133 20.25 7.17 13.50
C ALA A 133 18.80 7.32 14.01
N GLU A 134 18.37 8.55 14.26
CA GLU A 134 16.98 8.81 14.61
C GLU A 134 16.07 8.13 13.58
N PRO A 135 15.08 7.32 14.01
CA PRO A 135 14.26 6.58 13.08
C PRO A 135 13.49 7.58 12.21
N MET A 136 13.70 7.51 10.90
CA MET A 136 12.93 8.27 9.91
C MET A 136 11.81 7.40 9.34
N PRO A 137 10.63 7.97 9.02
CA PRO A 137 9.59 7.20 8.35
C PRO A 137 10.10 6.72 7.00
N SER A 138 9.76 5.50 6.62
CA SER A 138 10.02 5.06 5.25
C SER A 138 9.27 5.95 4.25
N PRO A 139 9.67 6.00 2.98
CA PRO A 139 8.91 6.75 1.97
C PRO A 139 7.44 6.34 1.89
N ALA A 140 7.12 5.07 2.15
CA ALA A 140 5.73 4.60 2.20
C ALA A 140 4.99 5.14 3.43
N GLN A 141 5.63 5.13 4.61
CA GLN A 141 5.04 5.70 5.84
C GLN A 141 4.89 7.22 5.74
N ALA A 142 5.81 7.91 5.07
CA ALA A 142 5.69 9.35 4.80
C ALA A 142 4.48 9.66 3.88
N LEU A 143 4.24 8.84 2.85
CA LEU A 143 3.05 8.96 2.00
C LEU A 143 1.76 8.67 2.76
N LEU A 144 1.76 7.70 3.67
CA LEU A 144 0.59 7.37 4.50
C LEU A 144 0.29 8.48 5.51
N GLY A 145 1.30 9.02 6.18
CA GLY A 145 1.12 10.19 7.05
C GLY A 145 0.59 11.42 6.29
N CYS A 146 0.91 11.56 5.01
CA CYS A 146 0.30 12.58 4.16
C CYS A 146 -1.18 12.30 3.84
N ALA A 147 -1.55 11.03 3.64
CA ALA A 147 -2.91 10.61 3.35
C ALA A 147 -3.83 10.83 4.56
N ASP A 148 -3.33 10.58 5.77
CA ASP A 148 -4.09 10.82 7.02
C ASP A 148 -4.49 12.31 7.19
N GLY A 149 -3.76 13.24 6.56
CA GLY A 149 -4.06 14.67 6.55
C GLY A 149 -4.68 15.21 5.25
N SER A 150 -4.92 14.36 4.24
CA SER A 150 -5.44 14.80 2.94
C SER A 150 -6.20 13.71 2.21
N ASP A 151 -7.52 13.87 2.13
CA ASP A 151 -8.43 12.99 1.37
C ASP A 151 -7.98 12.80 -0.09
N GLN A 152 -7.39 13.84 -0.71
CA GLN A 152 -6.94 13.75 -2.09
C GLN A 152 -5.71 12.85 -2.23
N VAL A 153 -4.80 12.86 -1.26
CA VAL A 153 -3.67 11.94 -1.23
C VAL A 153 -4.17 10.53 -0.93
N ALA A 154 -5.11 10.37 0.01
CA ALA A 154 -5.74 9.09 0.31
C ALA A 154 -6.42 8.48 -0.93
N ASP A 155 -7.21 9.26 -1.67
CA ASP A 155 -7.86 8.82 -2.91
C ASP A 155 -6.85 8.34 -3.96
N VAL A 156 -5.76 9.08 -4.16
CA VAL A 156 -4.69 8.70 -5.10
C VAL A 156 -4.07 7.37 -4.68
N LEU A 157 -3.70 7.21 -3.40
CA LEU A 157 -3.12 5.96 -2.91
C LEU A 157 -4.10 4.80 -3.02
N TYR A 158 -5.37 5.01 -2.67
CA TYR A 158 -6.42 4.00 -2.71
C TYR A 158 -6.63 3.46 -4.13
N TYR A 159 -6.85 4.35 -5.11
CA TYR A 159 -7.08 3.92 -6.48
C TYR A 159 -5.81 3.42 -7.18
N ALA A 160 -4.63 3.93 -6.82
CA ALA A 160 -3.35 3.39 -7.32
C ALA A 160 -3.07 1.98 -6.79
N GLY A 161 -3.41 1.71 -5.52
CA GLY A 161 -3.30 0.39 -4.91
C GLY A 161 -4.24 -0.65 -5.53
N ARG A 162 -5.41 -0.21 -5.99
CA ARG A 162 -6.45 -1.05 -6.60
C ARG A 162 -6.55 -0.94 -8.12
N SER A 163 -5.50 -0.49 -8.82
CA SER A 163 -5.60 -0.19 -10.25
C SER A 163 -5.67 -1.45 -11.15
N ASP A 164 -6.35 -2.51 -10.73
CA ASP A 164 -6.50 -3.78 -11.43
C ASP A 164 -7.60 -3.78 -12.50
N SER A 165 -8.42 -2.74 -12.52
CA SER A 165 -9.43 -2.49 -13.55
C SER A 165 -9.35 -1.07 -14.13
N TRP A 166 -10.00 -0.88 -15.28
CA TRP A 166 -10.08 0.43 -15.94
C TRP A 166 -10.88 1.47 -15.17
N PHE A 167 -11.82 1.03 -14.32
CA PHE A 167 -12.58 1.93 -13.47
C PHE A 167 -11.67 2.62 -12.45
N GLU A 168 -10.81 1.86 -11.77
CA GLU A 168 -9.89 2.35 -10.76
C GLU A 168 -8.79 3.21 -11.39
N ILE A 169 -8.31 2.84 -12.59
CA ILE A 169 -7.41 3.71 -13.37
C ILE A 169 -8.09 5.06 -13.66
N TYR A 170 -9.35 5.06 -14.11
CA TYR A 170 -10.09 6.28 -14.36
C TYR A 170 -10.22 7.13 -13.10
N LYS A 171 -10.67 6.54 -11.99
CA LYS A 171 -10.83 7.22 -10.70
C LYS A 171 -9.51 7.77 -10.18
N CYS A 172 -8.42 7.04 -10.34
CA CYS A 172 -7.09 7.53 -9.98
C CYS A 172 -6.69 8.75 -10.81
N ILE A 173 -6.99 8.78 -12.12
CA ILE A 173 -6.72 9.96 -12.97
C ILE A 173 -7.54 11.16 -12.52
N GLU A 174 -8.80 10.97 -12.11
CA GLU A 174 -9.61 12.04 -11.53
C GLU A 174 -9.00 12.58 -10.24
N ALA A 175 -8.59 11.69 -9.33
CA ALA A 175 -7.95 12.07 -8.06
C ALA A 175 -6.65 12.85 -8.31
N LEU A 176 -5.80 12.38 -9.24
CA LEU A 176 -4.56 13.06 -9.63
C LEU A 176 -4.81 14.44 -10.23
N ARG A 177 -5.88 14.60 -11.02
CA ARG A 177 -6.24 15.89 -11.60
C ARG A 177 -6.65 16.89 -10.52
N THR A 178 -7.45 16.44 -9.56
CA THR A 178 -7.86 17.25 -8.41
C THR A 178 -6.66 17.65 -7.57
N LEU A 179 -5.77 16.70 -7.27
CA LEU A 179 -4.56 16.95 -6.48
C LEU A 179 -3.62 17.95 -7.17
N ALA A 180 -3.31 17.76 -8.45
CA ALA A 180 -2.47 18.68 -9.22
C ALA A 180 -3.07 20.10 -9.26
N ALA A 181 -4.38 20.21 -9.48
CA ALA A 181 -5.05 21.52 -9.50
C ALA A 181 -4.94 22.27 -8.16
N ARG A 182 -5.01 21.55 -7.02
CA ARG A 182 -4.83 22.15 -5.68
C ARG A 182 -3.39 22.62 -5.44
N GLN A 183 -2.41 21.99 -6.09
CA GLN A 183 -1.01 22.42 -6.08
C GLN A 183 -0.74 23.58 -7.07
N GLY A 184 -1.75 24.04 -7.82
CA GLY A 184 -1.57 25.05 -8.86
C GLY A 184 -0.96 24.53 -10.16
N ALA A 185 -0.86 23.21 -10.33
CA ALA A 185 -0.33 22.55 -11.52
C ALA A 185 -1.43 22.00 -12.43
N LYS A 186 -1.12 21.85 -13.72
CA LYS A 186 -1.97 21.10 -14.65
C LYS A 186 -1.45 19.67 -14.78
N LEU A 187 -2.36 18.70 -14.66
CA LEU A 187 -2.01 17.28 -14.83
C LEU A 187 -1.38 16.98 -16.21
N SER A 188 -1.76 17.73 -17.25
CA SER A 188 -1.15 17.61 -18.59
C SER A 188 0.34 17.90 -18.59
N ASP A 189 0.76 18.90 -17.83
CA ASP A 189 2.13 19.39 -17.83
C ASP A 189 3.02 18.38 -17.07
N LEU A 190 2.50 17.88 -15.93
CA LEU A 190 3.13 16.81 -15.16
C LEU A 190 3.21 15.49 -15.94
N ALA A 191 2.18 15.18 -16.73
CA ALA A 191 2.20 14.01 -17.62
C ALA A 191 3.24 14.14 -18.73
N GLN A 192 3.38 15.33 -19.33
CA GLN A 192 4.41 15.59 -20.32
C GLN A 192 5.82 15.43 -19.71
N GLN A 193 6.05 15.98 -18.52
CA GLN A 193 7.32 15.86 -17.81
C GLN A 193 7.68 14.41 -17.45
N SER A 194 6.67 13.58 -17.16
CA SER A 194 6.84 12.16 -16.85
C SER A 194 6.79 11.23 -18.06
N GLY A 195 6.67 11.78 -19.28
CA GLY A 195 6.58 10.99 -20.53
C GLY A 195 5.30 10.14 -20.63
N VAL A 196 4.26 10.47 -19.85
CA VAL A 196 3.00 9.72 -19.81
C VAL A 196 2.07 10.23 -20.91
N PRO A 197 1.58 9.37 -21.83
CA PRO A 197 0.63 9.76 -22.87
C PRO A 197 -0.80 9.93 -22.30
N LEU A 198 -1.01 10.98 -21.50
CA LEU A 198 -2.22 11.21 -20.70
C LEU A 198 -3.52 11.13 -21.51
N ASN A 199 -3.54 11.71 -22.70
CA ASN A 199 -4.72 11.69 -23.57
C ASN A 199 -5.09 10.26 -23.99
N LYS A 200 -4.10 9.43 -24.35
CA LYS A 200 -4.32 8.03 -24.72
C LYS A 200 -4.76 7.21 -23.50
N LEU A 201 -4.14 7.45 -22.35
CA LEU A 201 -4.49 6.80 -21.08
C LEU A 201 -5.96 7.09 -20.69
N GLN A 202 -6.36 8.36 -20.69
CA GLN A 202 -7.73 8.80 -20.37
C GLN A 202 -8.75 8.26 -21.37
N ARG A 203 -8.45 8.34 -22.68
CA ARG A 203 -9.36 7.82 -23.71
C ARG A 203 -9.52 6.30 -23.62
N SER A 204 -8.48 5.58 -23.24
CA SER A 204 -8.56 4.12 -22.99
C SER A 204 -9.44 3.81 -21.79
N ALA A 205 -9.26 4.50 -20.67
CA ALA A 205 -10.09 4.31 -19.48
C ALA A 205 -11.57 4.62 -19.77
N ASN A 206 -11.86 5.70 -20.50
CA ASN A 206 -13.21 6.05 -20.92
C ASN A 206 -13.80 5.03 -21.90
N HIS A 207 -13.01 4.51 -22.85
CA HIS A 207 -13.45 3.50 -23.81
C HIS A 207 -14.01 2.26 -23.10
N TYR A 208 -13.27 1.74 -22.11
CA TYR A 208 -13.69 0.57 -21.34
C TYR A 208 -14.85 0.88 -20.38
N ARG A 209 -14.88 2.09 -19.78
CA ARG A 209 -15.97 2.50 -18.89
C ARG A 209 -17.32 2.62 -19.60
N HIS A 210 -17.32 3.14 -20.82
CA HIS A 210 -18.55 3.41 -21.58
C HIS A 210 -18.88 2.33 -22.62
N ASN A 211 -18.13 1.22 -22.66
CA ASN A 211 -18.28 0.11 -23.62
C ASN A 211 -18.46 0.59 -25.08
N ASN A 212 -17.68 1.61 -25.46
CA ASN A 212 -17.85 2.31 -26.73
C ASN A 212 -17.15 1.54 -27.86
N ARG A 213 -17.74 0.41 -28.27
CA ARG A 213 -17.19 -0.52 -29.28
C ARG A 213 -17.18 0.00 -30.73
N ARG A 214 -17.69 1.22 -30.96
CA ARG A 214 -17.85 1.81 -32.31
C ARG A 214 -16.66 2.67 -32.77
N ASP A 215 -15.71 2.97 -31.89
CA ASP A 215 -14.56 3.83 -32.20
C ASP A 215 -13.39 2.96 -32.72
N PRO A 216 -12.78 3.26 -33.90
CA PRO A 216 -11.56 2.58 -34.38
C PRO A 216 -10.33 2.84 -33.49
N PHE A 217 -10.49 3.58 -32.40
CA PHE A 217 -9.49 3.75 -31.37
C PHE A 217 -8.95 2.41 -30.85
N LYS A 218 -7.63 2.24 -30.94
CA LYS A 218 -6.90 1.12 -30.31
C LYS A 218 -6.57 1.49 -28.86
N PRO A 219 -7.31 0.96 -27.86
CA PRO A 219 -7.04 1.28 -26.48
C PRO A 219 -5.68 0.75 -26.04
N MET A 220 -5.10 1.44 -25.06
CA MET A 220 -3.89 1.02 -24.37
C MET A 220 -4.15 -0.31 -23.64
N PRO A 221 -3.21 -1.27 -23.61
CA PRO A 221 -3.28 -2.43 -22.74
C PRO A 221 -3.32 -2.04 -21.27
N LEU A 222 -4.07 -2.79 -20.46
CA LEU A 222 -4.24 -2.47 -19.03
C LEU A 222 -2.90 -2.43 -18.28
N ALA A 223 -1.95 -3.33 -18.58
CA ALA A 223 -0.63 -3.33 -17.95
C ALA A 223 0.20 -2.06 -18.28
N GLU A 224 0.15 -1.59 -19.53
CA GLU A 224 0.78 -0.33 -19.95
C GLU A 224 0.13 0.86 -19.20
N ALA A 225 -1.20 0.87 -19.10
CA ALA A 225 -1.93 1.90 -18.37
C ALA A 225 -1.60 1.94 -16.89
N LYS A 226 -1.50 0.77 -16.24
CA LYS A 226 -1.07 0.62 -14.85
C LYS A 226 0.32 1.21 -14.61
N SER A 227 1.27 0.99 -15.54
CA SER A 227 2.63 1.53 -15.43
C SER A 227 2.65 3.06 -15.56
N HIS A 228 1.96 3.59 -16.57
CA HIS A 228 1.84 5.04 -16.75
C HIS A 228 1.16 5.74 -15.58
N LEU A 229 0.14 5.12 -14.98
CA LEU A 229 -0.55 5.66 -13.82
C LEU A 229 0.40 5.82 -12.62
N VAL A 230 1.24 4.82 -12.34
CA VAL A 230 2.22 4.87 -11.25
C VAL A 230 3.24 5.99 -11.46
N ASN A 231 3.76 6.13 -12.68
CA ASN A 231 4.73 7.19 -12.99
C ASN A 231 4.12 8.58 -12.85
N LEU A 232 2.88 8.76 -13.32
CA LEU A 232 2.17 10.03 -13.19
C LEU A 232 1.86 10.34 -11.73
N ALA A 233 1.40 9.35 -10.96
CA ALA A 233 1.10 9.51 -9.54
C ALA A 233 2.35 9.89 -8.73
N ARG A 234 3.49 9.24 -8.99
CA ARG A 234 4.77 9.61 -8.38
C ARG A 234 5.11 11.07 -8.68
N LYS A 235 5.03 11.48 -9.94
CA LYS A 235 5.32 12.87 -10.35
C LYS A 235 4.41 13.89 -9.68
N VAL A 236 3.11 13.63 -9.57
CA VAL A 236 2.15 14.54 -8.89
C VAL A 236 2.43 14.64 -7.39
N LEU A 237 2.89 13.56 -6.76
CA LEU A 237 3.21 13.54 -5.33
C LEU A 237 4.57 14.18 -5.02
N GLU A 238 5.51 14.20 -5.97
CA GLU A 238 6.81 14.88 -5.85
C GLU A 238 6.69 16.42 -5.92
N GLU A 239 5.65 16.95 -6.55
CA GLU A 239 5.40 18.41 -6.68
C GLU A 239 4.65 19.01 -5.47
N ARG A 240 4.56 18.27 -4.36
CA ARG A 240 3.91 18.72 -3.12
C ARG A 240 4.80 19.59 -2.24
#